data_AF-A0A127A1Y3-F1
#
_entry.id   AF-A0A127A1Y3-F1
#
_cell.length_a   1.000
_cell.length_b   1.000
_cell.length_c   1.000
_cell.angle_alpha   90.00
_cell.angle_beta   90.00
_cell.angle_gamma   90.00
#
_symmetry.space_group_name_H-M   'P 1'
#
loop_
_entity.id
_entity.type
_entity.pdbx_description
1 polymer ?
#
loop_
_entity_poly.entity_id
_entity_poly.type
_entity_poly.pdbx_seq_one_letter_code
_entity_poly.pdbx_strand_id
1 'polypeptide(L)'
;MPGARPYDGPMPAHVPSHYEVLGVPVTASEGEIRRAYRRAARAHHPDHGGDVVEFRRVTLAFEVLSDPRARAAYDRSYFTSSPQREGGRPAEGAAAASSAEGRPGAAGFTARPAPRAGGQRNPAGEPAVYVPPFEPGTVPLLPAAVAARAEHGVPRRRGLFGAEARIQREERTAALIRRRILGTIPSARLLNGLRSPRDASHVAHAVLAGYRLALVDSMLVPRGNYAWDGAHLIHGSRTVAPPRLAEQVRDFQDVFGELNVQGYILVQTPDENPHEPVIDVRRGAGALVEPLNASKFVRELTFFLSSGPQPNVVLVPALARLLTGLH
;
A
#
# COMPACT_ATOMS: atom_id res chain seq x y z
N MET A 1 -14.49 -39.33 -15.94
CA MET A 1 -14.14 -38.20 -15.04
C MET A 1 -12.71 -37.75 -15.33
N PRO A 2 -12.49 -36.71 -16.15
CA PRO A 2 -11.16 -36.13 -16.32
C PRO A 2 -11.02 -34.85 -15.50
N GLY A 3 -9.89 -34.73 -14.82
CA GLY A 3 -9.54 -33.61 -13.95
C GLY A 3 -9.58 -32.26 -14.67
N ALA A 4 -10.09 -31.27 -13.95
CA ALA A 4 -10.07 -29.88 -14.38
C ALA A 4 -8.61 -29.46 -14.62
N ARG A 5 -8.30 -29.09 -15.86
CA ARG A 5 -7.00 -28.56 -16.26
C ARG A 5 -6.77 -27.22 -15.55
N PRO A 6 -5.50 -26.87 -15.20
CA PRO A 6 -5.16 -25.49 -14.87
C PRO A 6 -5.52 -24.58 -16.05
N TYR A 7 -5.97 -23.37 -15.75
CA TYR A 7 -6.31 -22.35 -16.74
C TYR A 7 -5.08 -22.07 -17.64
N ASP A 8 -5.19 -22.42 -18.93
CA ASP A 8 -4.12 -22.34 -19.95
C ASP A 8 -4.29 -21.09 -20.85
N GLY A 9 -4.89 -20.02 -20.29
CA GLY A 9 -5.01 -18.74 -20.95
C GLY A 9 -3.76 -17.88 -20.70
N PRO A 10 -3.35 -17.00 -21.63
CA PRO A 10 -2.24 -16.09 -21.40
C PRO A 10 -2.55 -15.21 -20.18
N MET A 11 -1.80 -15.38 -19.10
CA MET A 11 -1.74 -14.38 -18.02
C MET A 11 -1.28 -13.06 -18.67
N PRO A 12 -1.96 -11.92 -18.46
CA PRO A 12 -1.54 -10.66 -19.05
C PRO A 12 -0.10 -10.36 -18.63
N ALA A 13 0.80 -10.32 -19.61
CA ALA A 13 2.26 -10.25 -19.43
C ALA A 13 2.76 -8.89 -18.86
N HIS A 14 1.87 -7.98 -18.54
CA HIS A 14 2.17 -6.73 -17.86
C HIS A 14 0.95 -6.30 -17.06
N VAL A 15 1.08 -6.19 -15.74
CA VAL A 15 0.07 -5.56 -14.91
C VAL A 15 0.22 -4.05 -15.10
N PRO A 16 -0.82 -3.34 -15.57
CA PRO A 16 -0.67 -1.98 -16.04
C PRO A 16 -0.25 -1.04 -14.90
N SER A 17 0.80 -0.27 -15.15
CA SER A 17 1.32 0.71 -14.18
C SER A 17 0.28 1.81 -13.90
N HIS A 18 0.39 2.55 -12.80
CA HIS A 18 -0.50 3.70 -12.57
C HIS A 18 -0.47 4.73 -13.72
N TYR A 19 0.68 4.86 -14.40
CA TYR A 19 0.82 5.72 -15.57
C TYR A 19 0.03 5.17 -16.77
N GLU A 20 0.08 3.85 -17.00
CA GLU A 20 -0.66 3.17 -18.06
C GLU A 20 -2.17 3.13 -17.79
N VAL A 21 -2.57 2.92 -16.54
CA VAL A 21 -3.97 2.97 -16.09
C VAL A 21 -4.58 4.35 -16.35
N LEU A 22 -3.80 5.43 -16.16
CA LEU A 22 -4.24 6.78 -16.53
C LEU A 22 -3.99 7.13 -18.01
N GLY A 23 -3.25 6.30 -18.75
CA GLY A 23 -2.87 6.58 -20.14
C GLY A 23 -1.98 7.80 -20.30
N VAL A 24 -1.06 8.05 -19.35
CA VAL A 24 -0.13 9.19 -19.35
C VAL A 24 1.33 8.74 -19.30
N PRO A 25 2.27 9.49 -19.88
CA PRO A 25 3.69 9.17 -19.77
C PRO A 25 4.19 9.41 -18.33
N VAL A 26 5.30 8.77 -17.97
CA VAL A 26 5.94 8.95 -16.65
C VAL A 26 6.42 10.38 -16.40
N THR A 27 6.69 11.13 -17.47
CA THR A 27 7.05 12.55 -17.45
C THR A 27 5.85 13.48 -17.32
N ALA A 28 4.63 12.95 -17.22
CA ALA A 28 3.42 13.75 -17.16
C ALA A 28 3.42 14.70 -15.96
N SER A 29 3.05 15.95 -16.23
CA SER A 29 2.82 16.96 -15.23
C SER A 29 1.59 16.64 -14.37
N GLU A 30 1.50 17.22 -13.18
CA GLU A 30 0.32 17.08 -12.32
C GLU A 30 -0.97 17.53 -13.03
N GLY A 31 -0.88 18.57 -13.88
CA GLY A 31 -1.99 19.05 -14.69
C GLY A 31 -2.48 18.01 -15.69
N GLU A 32 -1.58 17.26 -16.31
CA GLU A 32 -1.90 16.17 -17.25
C GLU A 32 -2.49 14.96 -16.54
N ILE A 33 -1.91 14.56 -15.40
CA ILE A 33 -2.43 13.48 -14.55
C ILE A 33 -3.87 13.77 -14.12
N ARG A 34 -4.15 14.99 -13.64
CA ARG A 34 -5.52 15.40 -13.29
C ARG A 34 -6.47 15.41 -14.49
N ARG A 35 -6.01 15.80 -15.68
CA ARG A 35 -6.83 15.79 -16.91
C ARG A 35 -7.14 14.37 -17.35
N ALA A 36 -6.15 13.49 -17.31
CA ALA A 36 -6.29 12.08 -17.66
C ALA A 36 -7.23 11.35 -16.71
N TYR A 37 -7.08 11.56 -15.40
CA TYR A 37 -8.00 11.05 -14.39
C TYR A 37 -9.44 11.46 -14.67
N ARG A 38 -9.72 12.74 -14.92
CA ARG A 38 -11.10 13.19 -15.22
C ARG A 38 -11.70 12.53 -16.45
N ARG A 39 -10.87 12.19 -17.45
CA ARG A 39 -11.30 11.52 -18.68
C ARG A 39 -11.60 10.04 -18.42
N ALA A 40 -10.66 9.35 -17.79
CA ALA A 40 -10.78 7.93 -17.47
C ALA A 40 -11.89 7.67 -16.43
N ALA A 41 -12.01 8.52 -15.42
CA ALA A 41 -13.07 8.43 -14.41
C ALA A 41 -14.47 8.58 -15.04
N ARG A 42 -14.66 9.47 -16.02
CA ARG A 42 -15.94 9.59 -16.75
C ARG A 42 -16.22 8.38 -17.63
N ALA A 43 -15.20 7.82 -18.27
CA ALA A 43 -15.33 6.66 -19.15
C ALA A 43 -15.68 5.38 -18.38
N HIS A 44 -15.14 5.22 -17.17
CA HIS A 44 -15.35 4.02 -16.36
C HIS A 44 -16.39 4.20 -15.24
N HIS A 45 -17.05 5.35 -15.14
CA HIS A 45 -18.01 5.60 -14.05
C HIS A 45 -19.15 4.55 -14.05
N PRO A 46 -19.50 3.93 -12.90
CA PRO A 46 -20.54 2.91 -12.83
C PRO A 46 -21.92 3.43 -13.26
N ASP A 47 -22.23 4.70 -12.98
CA ASP A 47 -23.49 5.33 -13.42
C ASP A 47 -23.60 5.50 -14.96
N HIS A 48 -22.51 5.29 -15.70
CA HIS A 48 -22.46 5.31 -17.16
C HIS A 48 -22.22 3.92 -17.76
N GLY A 49 -22.43 2.86 -16.98
CA GLY A 49 -22.22 1.47 -17.43
C GLY A 49 -20.76 1.04 -17.49
N GLY A 50 -19.85 1.79 -16.87
CA GLY A 50 -18.43 1.45 -16.77
C GLY A 50 -18.14 0.36 -15.74
N ASP A 51 -17.01 -0.33 -15.93
CA ASP A 51 -16.55 -1.34 -14.99
C ASP A 51 -16.06 -0.69 -13.70
N VAL A 52 -16.69 -1.07 -12.58
CA VAL A 52 -16.35 -0.63 -11.23
C VAL A 52 -14.89 -0.91 -10.91
N VAL A 53 -14.34 -2.04 -11.36
CA VAL A 53 -12.93 -2.42 -11.11
C VAL A 53 -11.98 -1.47 -11.84
N GLU A 54 -12.26 -1.14 -13.09
CA GLU A 54 -11.45 -0.20 -13.88
C GLU A 54 -11.56 1.23 -13.35
N PHE A 55 -12.75 1.68 -12.95
CA PHE A 55 -12.92 2.98 -12.31
C PHE A 55 -12.05 3.11 -11.05
N ARG A 56 -12.02 2.05 -10.24
CA ARG A 56 -11.24 2.02 -9.00
C ARG A 56 -9.73 2.00 -9.28
N ARG A 57 -9.28 1.26 -10.29
CA ARG A 57 -7.88 1.32 -10.76
C ARG A 57 -7.48 2.74 -11.17
N VAL A 58 -8.34 3.41 -11.92
CA VAL A 58 -8.15 4.82 -12.32
C VAL A 58 -8.08 5.75 -11.12
N THR A 59 -8.96 5.58 -10.12
CA THR A 59 -8.92 6.36 -8.87
C THR A 59 -7.64 6.10 -8.08
N LEU A 60 -7.23 4.84 -7.93
CA LEU A 60 -6.01 4.45 -7.22
C LEU A 60 -4.77 5.05 -7.88
N ALA A 61 -4.68 4.93 -9.20
CA ALA A 61 -3.58 5.47 -9.99
C ALA A 61 -3.49 7.01 -9.84
N PHE A 62 -4.62 7.70 -9.84
CA PHE A 62 -4.65 9.14 -9.60
C PHE A 62 -4.23 9.50 -8.18
N GLU A 63 -4.67 8.76 -7.16
CA GLU A 63 -4.29 9.03 -5.77
C GLU A 63 -2.77 8.94 -5.58
N VAL A 64 -2.14 7.88 -6.10
CA VAL A 64 -0.68 7.69 -5.99
C VAL A 64 0.08 8.73 -6.81
N LEU A 65 -0.35 9.03 -8.04
CA LEU A 65 0.38 9.93 -8.94
C LEU A 65 0.12 11.42 -8.69
N SER A 66 -0.96 11.77 -8.00
CA SER A 66 -1.30 13.17 -7.70
C SER A 66 -0.56 13.71 -6.47
N ASP A 67 -0.20 12.87 -5.50
CA ASP A 67 0.62 13.28 -4.36
C ASP A 67 2.13 13.18 -4.70
N PRO A 68 2.90 14.27 -4.60
CA PRO A 68 4.33 14.24 -4.98
C PRO A 68 5.17 13.25 -4.17
N ARG A 69 4.83 12.99 -2.90
CA ARG A 69 5.58 12.05 -2.05
C ARG A 69 5.24 10.61 -2.40
N ALA A 70 3.96 10.30 -2.58
CA ALA A 70 3.48 8.99 -3.01
C ALA A 70 3.98 8.66 -4.42
N ARG A 71 3.91 9.62 -5.35
CA ARG A 71 4.48 9.49 -6.70
C ARG A 71 5.98 9.21 -6.65
N ALA A 72 6.74 9.96 -5.85
CA ALA A 72 8.18 9.72 -5.72
C ALA A 72 8.50 8.34 -5.13
N ALA A 73 7.70 7.85 -4.16
CA ALA A 73 7.85 6.51 -3.62
C ALA A 73 7.54 5.45 -4.68
N TYR A 74 6.45 5.64 -5.43
CA TYR A 74 6.03 4.79 -6.54
C TYR A 74 7.08 4.75 -7.66
N ASP A 75 7.60 5.90 -8.09
CA ASP A 75 8.63 6.02 -9.11
C ASP A 75 9.93 5.31 -8.68
N ARG A 76 10.34 5.46 -7.42
CA ARG A 76 11.52 4.74 -6.90
C ARG A 76 11.34 3.23 -6.97
N SER A 77 10.14 2.70 -6.70
CA SER A 77 9.86 1.27 -6.88
C SER A 77 9.70 0.86 -8.34
N TYR A 78 9.20 1.74 -9.20
CA TYR A 78 8.87 1.46 -10.60
C TYR A 78 10.11 1.45 -11.52
N PHE A 79 11.11 2.30 -11.26
CA PHE A 79 12.29 2.45 -12.14
C PHE A 79 13.53 1.66 -11.72
N THR A 80 13.53 0.98 -10.56
CA THR A 80 14.69 0.15 -10.14
C THR A 80 14.68 -1.27 -10.74
N SER A 81 13.73 -1.59 -11.62
CA SER A 81 13.54 -2.91 -12.24
C SER A 81 13.71 -2.93 -13.77
N SER A 82 14.11 -1.83 -14.41
CA SER A 82 14.51 -1.86 -15.82
C SER A 82 15.97 -2.27 -15.96
N PRO A 83 16.32 -3.47 -16.48
CA PRO A 83 17.68 -3.70 -16.94
C PRO A 83 17.92 -2.77 -18.12
N GLN A 84 18.88 -1.86 -17.95
CA GLN A 84 19.50 -1.04 -18.98
C GLN A 84 18.67 0.14 -19.51
N ARG A 85 19.00 1.33 -19.00
CA ARG A 85 19.75 2.34 -19.78
C ARG A 85 20.47 3.30 -18.83
N GLU A 86 21.76 3.02 -18.63
CA GLU A 86 22.75 4.04 -18.31
C GLU A 86 22.73 5.14 -19.38
N GLY A 87 22.91 6.38 -18.95
CA GLY A 87 23.34 7.48 -19.82
C GLY A 87 22.47 8.72 -19.75
N GLY A 88 22.82 9.64 -18.84
CA GLY A 88 22.29 11.01 -18.89
C GLY A 88 22.45 11.77 -17.58
N ARG A 89 23.68 12.18 -17.26
CA ARG A 89 23.91 13.25 -16.26
C ARG A 89 23.17 14.54 -16.70
N PRO A 90 22.67 15.35 -15.75
CA PRO A 90 22.03 16.62 -16.07
C PRO A 90 23.09 17.65 -16.48
N ALA A 91 22.88 18.33 -17.60
CA ALA A 91 23.66 19.49 -17.99
C ALA A 91 22.99 20.75 -17.41
N GLU A 92 23.69 21.39 -16.47
CA GLU A 92 23.55 22.81 -16.15
C GLU A 92 24.03 23.67 -17.33
N GLY A 93 23.38 24.83 -17.55
CA GLY A 93 24.06 25.98 -18.15
C GLY A 93 23.26 26.87 -19.11
N ALA A 94 22.94 28.09 -18.63
CA ALA A 94 22.82 29.38 -19.33
C ALA A 94 21.66 29.60 -20.34
N ALA A 95 20.69 30.49 -20.11
CA ALA A 95 20.68 31.96 -19.95
C ALA A 95 20.65 32.76 -21.26
N ALA A 96 19.53 33.48 -21.47
CA ALA A 96 19.37 34.83 -22.08
C ALA A 96 17.86 35.04 -22.35
N ALA A 97 17.10 35.85 -21.59
CA ALA A 97 17.05 37.32 -21.53
C ALA A 97 16.61 37.97 -22.85
N SER A 98 15.38 38.51 -22.89
CA SER A 98 15.13 39.96 -23.05
C SER A 98 13.63 40.31 -23.12
N SER A 99 13.21 41.23 -22.23
CA SER A 99 12.29 42.38 -22.49
C SER A 99 10.81 42.11 -22.78
N ALA A 100 9.83 42.93 -22.40
CA ALA A 100 9.63 44.00 -21.44
C ALA A 100 8.12 44.35 -21.51
N GLU A 101 7.60 44.91 -20.41
CA GLU A 101 6.40 45.77 -20.33
C GLU A 101 4.98 45.21 -20.55
N GLY A 102 4.08 45.60 -19.65
CA GLY A 102 2.62 45.63 -19.91
C GLY A 102 1.71 45.04 -18.84
N ARG A 103 1.64 45.65 -17.64
CA ARG A 103 0.42 45.58 -16.80
C ARG A 103 -0.65 46.49 -17.44
N PRO A 104 -1.94 46.11 -17.45
CA PRO A 104 -2.81 46.46 -16.31
C PRO A 104 -3.95 45.45 -16.03
N GLY A 105 -4.67 45.68 -14.92
CA GLY A 105 -6.06 45.25 -14.82
C GLY A 105 -6.38 44.17 -13.78
N ALA A 106 -6.25 44.51 -12.50
CA ALA A 106 -6.92 43.77 -11.44
C ALA A 106 -8.44 44.01 -11.52
N ALA A 107 -9.21 42.97 -11.82
CA ALA A 107 -10.65 42.92 -11.57
C ALA A 107 -10.91 41.76 -10.60
N GLY A 108 -11.29 42.13 -9.38
CA GLY A 108 -11.57 41.19 -8.30
C GLY A 108 -12.82 40.36 -8.58
N PHE A 109 -12.67 39.04 -8.58
CA PHE A 109 -13.75 38.11 -8.29
C PHE A 109 -13.59 37.64 -6.85
N THR A 110 -14.24 38.33 -5.92
CA THR A 110 -14.50 37.83 -4.57
C THR A 110 -15.60 36.76 -4.63
N ALA A 111 -15.26 35.61 -5.20
CA ALA A 111 -16.06 34.40 -5.01
C ALA A 111 -15.78 33.89 -3.59
N ARG A 112 -16.58 34.38 -2.64
CA ARG A 112 -16.71 33.83 -1.29
C ARG A 112 -16.96 32.32 -1.42
N PRO A 113 -16.04 31.43 -1.00
CA PRO A 113 -16.28 30.01 -1.10
C PRO A 113 -17.49 29.67 -0.24
N ALA A 114 -18.53 29.13 -0.87
CA ALA A 114 -19.66 28.55 -0.17
C ALA A 114 -19.14 27.51 0.83
N PRO A 115 -19.71 27.41 2.03
CA PRO A 115 -19.30 26.40 3.00
C PRO A 115 -19.51 25.04 2.35
N ARG A 116 -18.44 24.26 2.22
CA ARG A 116 -18.52 22.84 1.85
C ARG A 116 -19.30 22.11 2.95
N ALA A 117 -20.61 22.06 2.80
CA ALA A 117 -21.47 21.17 3.57
C ALA A 117 -21.16 19.74 3.12
N GLY A 118 -20.59 18.95 4.03
CA GLY A 118 -20.22 17.57 3.79
C GLY A 118 -18.70 17.37 3.85
N GLY A 119 -18.14 17.32 5.05
CA GLY A 119 -16.89 16.59 5.24
C GLY A 119 -17.10 15.20 4.65
N GLN A 120 -16.26 14.82 3.68
CA GLN A 120 -16.30 13.52 3.02
C GLN A 120 -16.26 12.46 4.13
N ARG A 121 -17.41 11.85 4.44
CA ARG A 121 -17.50 10.87 5.53
C ARG A 121 -16.55 9.74 5.17
N ASN A 122 -15.56 9.48 6.03
CA ASN A 122 -14.66 8.36 5.82
C ASN A 122 -15.44 7.07 6.16
N PRO A 123 -15.76 6.22 5.18
CA PRO A 123 -16.60 5.07 5.44
C PRO A 123 -15.83 3.95 6.14
N ALA A 124 -14.54 4.11 6.49
CA ALA A 124 -13.71 3.04 7.07
C ALA A 124 -14.31 2.38 8.33
N GLY A 125 -15.08 3.13 9.13
CA GLY A 125 -15.78 2.61 10.32
C GLY A 125 -17.16 2.01 10.05
N GLU A 126 -17.65 2.05 8.81
CA GLU A 126 -18.93 1.46 8.41
C GLU A 126 -18.82 -0.08 8.31
N PRO A 127 -19.96 -0.79 8.34
CA PRO A 127 -19.98 -2.23 8.13
C PRO A 127 -19.30 -2.65 6.81
N ALA A 128 -18.65 -3.82 6.84
CA ALA A 128 -17.93 -4.34 5.69
C ALA A 128 -18.86 -4.64 4.51
N VAL A 129 -18.50 -4.13 3.33
CA VAL A 129 -19.19 -4.40 2.06
C VAL A 129 -18.34 -5.36 1.22
N TYR A 130 -18.92 -6.49 0.80
CA TYR A 130 -18.19 -7.50 0.02
C TYR A 130 -18.29 -7.20 -1.47
N VAL A 131 -17.15 -7.31 -2.16
CA VAL A 131 -17.06 -7.13 -3.60
C VAL A 131 -16.38 -8.34 -4.23
N PRO A 132 -17.04 -9.07 -5.14
CA PRO A 132 -18.48 -8.96 -5.47
C PRO A 132 -19.37 -9.30 -4.27
N PRO A 133 -20.65 -8.87 -4.27
CA PRO A 133 -21.59 -9.28 -3.23
C PRO A 133 -21.85 -10.79 -3.28
N PHE A 134 -22.21 -11.37 -2.14
CA PHE A 134 -22.59 -12.78 -2.07
C PHE A 134 -24.05 -12.96 -2.52
N GLU A 135 -24.24 -13.47 -3.73
CA GLU A 135 -25.57 -13.73 -4.30
C GLU A 135 -26.00 -15.20 -4.09
N PRO A 136 -27.25 -15.45 -3.66
CA PRO A 136 -27.79 -16.81 -3.56
C PRO A 136 -27.71 -17.56 -4.89
N GLY A 137 -27.25 -18.82 -4.86
CA GLY A 137 -27.17 -19.67 -6.05
C GLY A 137 -25.92 -19.48 -6.91
N THR A 138 -25.06 -18.51 -6.60
CA THR A 138 -23.72 -18.39 -7.19
C THR A 138 -22.69 -19.16 -6.36
N VAL A 139 -21.69 -19.76 -7.01
CA VAL A 139 -20.56 -20.37 -6.31
C VAL A 139 -19.51 -19.27 -6.06
N PRO A 140 -19.31 -18.83 -4.81
CA PRO A 140 -18.39 -17.72 -4.55
C PRO A 140 -16.94 -18.21 -4.63
N LEU A 141 -16.02 -17.30 -5.01
CA LEU A 141 -14.57 -17.56 -5.01
C LEU A 141 -14.04 -17.96 -3.63
N LEU A 142 -14.69 -17.46 -2.57
CA LEU A 142 -14.39 -17.76 -1.18
C LEU A 142 -15.72 -17.87 -0.42
N PRO A 143 -15.94 -18.88 0.44
CA PRO A 143 -17.16 -18.96 1.23
C PRO A 143 -17.35 -17.71 2.10
N ALA A 144 -18.58 -17.19 2.20
CA ALA A 144 -18.89 -15.97 2.95
C ALA A 144 -18.41 -16.03 4.41
N ALA A 145 -18.58 -17.19 5.06
CA ALA A 145 -18.12 -17.43 6.42
C ALA A 145 -16.59 -17.38 6.57
N VAL A 146 -15.83 -17.66 5.51
CA VAL A 146 -14.38 -17.49 5.50
C VAL A 146 -14.03 -16.03 5.24
N ALA A 147 -14.64 -15.40 4.23
CA ALA A 147 -14.43 -13.98 3.91
C ALA A 147 -14.77 -13.03 5.06
N ALA A 148 -15.70 -13.41 5.95
CA ALA A 148 -16.11 -12.63 7.10
C ALA A 148 -15.15 -12.70 8.30
N ARG A 149 -14.19 -13.64 8.32
CA ARG A 149 -13.24 -13.75 9.43
C ARG A 149 -12.30 -12.56 9.41
N ALA A 150 -12.13 -11.89 10.55
CA ALA A 150 -11.20 -10.76 10.63
C ALA A 150 -9.72 -11.19 10.55
N GLU A 151 -9.41 -12.44 10.88
CA GLU A 151 -8.06 -12.99 10.93
C GLU A 151 -7.97 -14.34 10.21
N HIS A 152 -6.89 -14.53 9.46
CA HIS A 152 -6.61 -15.69 8.64
C HIS A 152 -5.18 -16.17 8.81
N GLY A 153 -4.98 -17.49 8.67
CA GLY A 153 -3.68 -18.12 8.84
C GLY A 153 -3.23 -18.14 10.30
N VAL A 154 -1.99 -18.59 10.52
CA VAL A 154 -1.35 -18.61 11.84
C VAL A 154 0.09 -18.13 11.70
N PRO A 155 0.66 -17.47 12.73
CA PRO A 155 2.10 -17.21 12.79
C PRO A 155 2.90 -18.50 12.56
N ARG A 156 4.01 -18.41 11.80
CA ARG A 156 4.64 -19.63 11.24
C ARG A 156 5.32 -20.44 12.35
N ARG A 157 4.91 -21.71 12.50
CA ARG A 157 5.49 -22.64 13.50
C ARG A 157 6.79 -23.35 13.09
N ARG A 158 7.37 -23.09 11.91
CA ARG A 158 8.46 -23.92 11.36
C ARG A 158 9.86 -23.44 11.81
N GLY A 159 10.66 -24.38 12.32
CA GLY A 159 12.07 -24.23 12.74
C GLY A 159 12.31 -24.83 14.14
N LEU A 160 13.20 -25.83 14.26
CA LEU A 160 13.45 -26.57 15.52
C LEU A 160 14.20 -25.75 16.59
N PHE A 161 14.80 -24.60 16.23
CA PHE A 161 15.52 -23.71 17.15
C PHE A 161 15.28 -22.24 16.77
N GLY A 162 15.13 -21.35 17.75
CA GLY A 162 14.92 -19.90 17.54
C GLY A 162 13.54 -19.50 17.01
N ALA A 163 12.65 -20.46 16.72
CA ALA A 163 11.29 -20.19 16.28
C ALA A 163 10.43 -19.53 17.37
N GLU A 164 10.69 -19.80 18.65
CA GLU A 164 9.83 -19.31 19.74
C GLU A 164 9.88 -17.78 19.88
N ALA A 165 11.08 -17.17 19.90
CA ALA A 165 11.22 -15.71 19.93
C ALA A 165 10.60 -15.05 18.69
N ARG A 166 10.74 -15.68 17.52
CA ARG A 166 10.10 -15.22 16.26
C ARG A 166 8.57 -15.33 16.35
N ILE A 167 8.05 -16.46 16.80
CA ILE A 167 6.61 -16.72 16.96
C ILE A 167 6.01 -15.73 17.96
N GLN A 168 6.66 -15.51 19.11
CA GLN A 168 6.23 -14.51 20.09
C GLN A 168 6.19 -13.10 19.48
N ARG A 169 7.20 -12.74 18.69
CA ARG A 169 7.26 -11.45 17.99
C ARG A 169 6.13 -11.30 16.95
N GLU A 170 5.90 -12.33 16.14
CA GLU A 170 4.80 -12.38 15.17
C GLU A 170 3.44 -12.31 15.88
N GLU A 171 3.23 -13.06 16.96
CA GLU A 171 1.98 -13.02 17.73
C GLU A 171 1.75 -11.65 18.39
N ARG A 172 2.79 -11.00 18.94
CA ARG A 172 2.67 -9.63 19.46
C ARG A 172 2.28 -8.63 18.38
N THR A 173 2.80 -8.80 17.16
CA THR A 173 2.44 -7.98 16.00
C THR A 173 0.97 -8.19 15.62
N ALA A 174 0.55 -9.45 15.50
CA ALA A 174 -0.84 -9.81 15.21
C ALA A 174 -1.79 -9.30 16.30
N ALA A 175 -1.45 -9.43 17.58
CA ALA A 175 -2.24 -8.93 18.71
C ALA A 175 -2.39 -7.41 18.70
N LEU A 176 -1.32 -6.68 18.36
CA LEU A 176 -1.37 -5.22 18.21
C LEU A 176 -2.35 -4.82 17.08
N ILE A 177 -2.26 -5.45 15.91
CA ILE A 177 -3.15 -5.18 14.77
C ILE A 177 -4.60 -5.55 15.12
N ARG A 178 -4.80 -6.74 15.70
CA ARG A 178 -6.11 -7.24 16.14
C ARG A 178 -6.80 -6.26 17.08
N ARG A 179 -6.08 -5.73 18.07
CA ARG A 179 -6.62 -4.81 19.08
C ARG A 179 -6.84 -3.39 18.56
N ARG A 180 -5.95 -2.89 17.70
CA ARG A 180 -5.93 -1.45 17.33
C ARG A 180 -6.51 -1.13 15.95
N ILE A 181 -6.55 -2.10 15.04
CA ILE A 181 -6.95 -1.92 13.65
C ILE A 181 -8.26 -2.65 13.35
N LEU A 182 -8.37 -3.95 13.67
CA LEU A 182 -9.55 -4.73 13.27
C LEU A 182 -10.85 -4.27 13.95
N GLY A 183 -10.74 -3.64 15.13
CA GLY A 183 -11.88 -3.04 15.83
C GLY A 183 -12.31 -1.67 15.29
N THR A 184 -11.46 -0.99 14.53
CA THR A 184 -11.74 0.36 13.98
C THR A 184 -12.10 0.32 12.50
N ILE A 185 -11.67 -0.72 11.78
CA ILE A 185 -11.92 -0.92 10.35
C ILE A 185 -12.56 -2.31 10.16
N PRO A 186 -13.90 -2.45 10.15
CA PRO A 186 -14.58 -3.74 10.10
C PRO A 186 -14.29 -4.58 8.83
N SER A 187 -13.90 -3.92 7.74
CA SER A 187 -13.48 -4.55 6.49
C SER A 187 -12.06 -5.10 6.52
N ALA A 188 -11.23 -4.71 7.50
CA ALA A 188 -9.85 -5.14 7.54
C ALA A 188 -9.73 -6.65 7.76
N ARG A 189 -8.83 -7.29 7.02
CA ARG A 189 -8.51 -8.72 7.13
C ARG A 189 -7.03 -8.85 7.42
N LEU A 190 -6.70 -9.40 8.58
CA LEU A 190 -5.34 -9.75 8.96
C LEU A 190 -5.01 -11.14 8.41
N LEU A 191 -3.93 -11.25 7.64
CA LEU A 191 -3.39 -12.49 7.12
C LEU A 191 -2.04 -12.74 7.76
N ASN A 192 -1.84 -13.93 8.33
CA ASN A 192 -0.61 -14.32 8.99
C ASN A 192 0.19 -15.33 8.15
N GLY A 193 1.49 -15.12 8.02
CA GLY A 193 2.43 -16.07 7.42
C GLY A 193 2.31 -16.22 5.91
N LEU A 194 2.21 -15.12 5.17
CA LEU A 194 2.07 -15.15 3.71
C LEU A 194 3.37 -15.61 3.04
N ARG A 195 3.23 -16.30 1.91
CA ARG A 195 4.34 -16.61 1.01
C ARG A 195 4.47 -15.48 -0.02
N SER A 196 5.70 -15.10 -0.33
CA SER A 196 5.95 -14.16 -1.42
C SER A 196 5.56 -14.78 -2.77
N PRO A 197 5.00 -14.02 -3.71
CA PRO A 197 4.64 -14.53 -5.03
C PRO A 197 5.81 -15.01 -5.89
N ARG A 198 6.98 -14.36 -5.78
CA ARG A 198 8.12 -14.61 -6.69
C ARG A 198 9.16 -15.56 -6.13
N ASP A 199 9.24 -15.72 -4.82
CA ASP A 199 10.27 -16.51 -4.18
C ASP A 199 9.75 -17.34 -3.00
N ALA A 200 10.64 -18.13 -2.38
CA ALA A 200 10.30 -18.90 -1.19
C ALA A 200 10.30 -18.06 0.11
N SER A 201 10.46 -16.74 0.01
CA SER A 201 10.41 -15.86 1.18
C SER A 201 8.99 -15.75 1.71
N HIS A 202 8.87 -15.22 2.91
CA HIS A 202 7.59 -15.08 3.59
C HIS A 202 7.48 -13.70 4.19
N VAL A 203 6.26 -13.18 4.22
CA VAL A 203 5.88 -11.97 4.91
C VAL A 203 5.19 -12.39 6.21
N ALA A 204 5.58 -11.79 7.33
CA ALA A 204 5.04 -12.16 8.64
C ALA A 204 3.52 -11.92 8.71
N HIS A 205 3.07 -10.73 8.32
CA HIS A 205 1.65 -10.38 8.29
C HIS A 205 1.31 -9.52 7.08
N ALA A 206 0.05 -9.56 6.65
CA ALA A 206 -0.52 -8.59 5.75
C ALA A 206 -1.90 -8.14 6.26
N VAL A 207 -2.27 -6.88 5.99
CA VAL A 207 -3.60 -6.36 6.30
C VAL A 207 -4.23 -5.85 5.02
N LEU A 208 -5.36 -6.44 4.64
CA LEU A 208 -6.16 -6.04 3.48
C LEU A 208 -7.37 -5.25 3.96
N ALA A 209 -7.57 -4.04 3.43
CA ALA A 209 -8.81 -3.27 3.59
C ALA A 209 -9.08 -2.45 2.32
N GLY A 210 -10.27 -2.58 1.75
CA GLY A 210 -10.60 -1.99 0.46
C GLY A 210 -9.61 -2.41 -0.63
N TYR A 211 -8.95 -1.41 -1.21
CA TYR A 211 -7.94 -1.56 -2.28
C TYR A 211 -6.52 -1.41 -1.75
N ARG A 212 -6.30 -1.71 -0.47
CA ARG A 212 -5.02 -1.46 0.20
C ARG A 212 -4.52 -2.70 0.89
N LEU A 213 -3.26 -3.02 0.62
CA LEU A 213 -2.57 -4.16 1.19
C LEU A 213 -1.33 -3.66 1.93
N ALA A 214 -1.38 -3.72 3.26
CA ALA A 214 -0.23 -3.42 4.09
C ALA A 214 0.55 -4.71 4.36
N LEU A 215 1.78 -4.82 3.87
CA LEU A 215 2.70 -5.88 4.28
C LEU A 215 3.41 -5.43 5.56
N VAL A 216 3.48 -6.31 6.56
CA VAL A 216 4.04 -6.00 7.86
C VAL A 216 5.04 -7.07 8.26
N ASP A 217 6.25 -6.61 8.55
CA ASP A 217 7.26 -7.40 9.25
C ASP A 217 7.70 -6.66 10.51
N SER A 218 8.34 -7.36 11.43
CA SER A 218 8.71 -6.78 12.72
C SER A 218 10.07 -7.23 13.22
N MET A 219 10.64 -6.44 14.11
CA MET A 219 11.87 -6.74 14.83
C MET A 219 11.67 -6.50 16.32
N LEU A 220 12.42 -7.23 17.13
CA LEU A 220 12.46 -7.03 18.58
C LEU A 220 13.84 -6.50 18.93
N VAL A 221 13.89 -5.32 19.55
CA VAL A 221 15.14 -4.66 19.93
C VAL A 221 15.09 -4.27 21.41
N PRO A 222 16.24 -4.16 22.10
CA PRO A 222 16.27 -3.62 23.45
C PRO A 222 15.65 -2.22 23.52
N ARG A 223 15.19 -1.82 24.71
CA ARG A 223 14.83 -0.42 24.96
C ARG A 223 16.01 0.50 24.65
N GLY A 224 15.69 1.71 24.17
CA GLY A 224 16.68 2.74 23.91
C GLY A 224 16.30 3.65 22.76
N ASN A 225 17.25 4.52 22.43
CA ASN A 225 17.17 5.45 21.33
C ASN A 225 17.96 4.90 20.14
N TYR A 226 17.31 4.85 18.99
CA TYR A 226 17.88 4.31 17.76
C TYR A 226 17.93 5.40 16.71
N ALA A 227 18.99 5.42 15.91
CA ALA A 227 19.06 6.23 14.71
C ALA A 227 18.79 5.36 13.48
N TRP A 228 17.97 5.85 12.56
CA TRP A 228 17.74 5.24 11.25
C TRP A 228 18.52 6.01 10.19
N ASP A 229 19.44 5.34 9.49
CA ASP A 229 20.29 5.94 8.46
C ASP A 229 19.76 5.74 7.02
N GLY A 230 18.64 5.03 6.85
CA GLY A 230 18.04 4.71 5.55
C GLY A 230 18.23 3.25 5.15
N ALA A 231 19.13 2.53 5.83
CA ALA A 231 19.39 1.11 5.58
C ALA A 231 19.44 0.27 6.87
N HIS A 232 19.92 0.84 7.97
CA HIS A 232 20.14 0.16 9.24
C HIS A 232 19.63 0.96 10.44
N LEU A 233 19.27 0.22 11.48
CA LEU A 233 18.91 0.75 12.79
C LEU A 233 20.16 0.73 13.69
N ILE A 234 20.59 1.90 14.18
CA ILE A 234 21.84 2.08 14.91
C ILE A 234 21.55 2.36 16.38
N HIS A 235 22.20 1.66 17.29
CA HIS A 235 22.13 1.87 18.74
C HIS A 235 23.53 1.80 19.38
N GLY A 236 24.06 2.95 19.77
CA GLY A 236 25.45 3.07 20.19
C GLY A 236 26.39 2.64 19.06
N SER A 237 27.21 1.61 19.31
CA SER A 237 28.10 1.00 18.31
C SER A 237 27.47 -0.17 17.55
N ARG A 238 26.24 -0.57 17.88
CA ARG A 238 25.56 -1.73 17.27
C ARG A 238 24.71 -1.28 16.10
N THR A 239 24.72 -2.09 15.04
CA THR A 239 23.91 -1.88 13.84
C THR A 239 23.04 -3.11 13.62
N VAL A 240 21.74 -2.89 13.42
CA VAL A 240 20.75 -3.94 13.18
C VAL A 240 20.14 -3.72 11.81
N ALA A 241 20.26 -4.72 10.94
CA ALA A 241 19.63 -4.69 9.62
C ALA A 241 18.12 -5.01 9.75
N PRO A 242 17.24 -4.25 9.10
CA PRO A 242 15.82 -4.54 9.11
C PRO A 242 15.46 -5.69 8.17
N PRO A 243 14.25 -6.26 8.34
CA PRO A 243 13.71 -7.21 7.36
C PRO A 243 13.68 -6.62 5.95
N ARG A 244 13.96 -7.45 4.94
CA ARG A 244 13.96 -7.05 3.53
C ARG A 244 12.54 -7.01 2.97
N LEU A 245 11.77 -6.02 3.39
CA LEU A 245 10.36 -5.90 3.00
C LEU A 245 10.17 -5.17 1.66
N ALA A 246 11.13 -4.32 1.26
CA ALA A 246 10.98 -3.48 0.06
C ALA A 246 10.86 -4.28 -1.25
N GLU A 247 11.58 -5.40 -1.38
CA GLU A 247 11.49 -6.32 -2.53
C GLU A 247 10.11 -7.00 -2.54
N GLN A 248 9.68 -7.51 -1.39
CA GLN A 248 8.37 -8.16 -1.24
C GLN A 248 7.21 -7.21 -1.56
N VAL A 249 7.28 -5.94 -1.15
CA VAL A 249 6.26 -4.93 -1.50
C VAL A 249 6.11 -4.81 -3.02
N ARG A 250 7.22 -4.81 -3.77
CA ARG A 250 7.18 -4.76 -5.23
C ARG A 250 6.57 -6.03 -5.82
N ASP A 251 6.99 -7.20 -5.33
CA ASP A 251 6.47 -8.48 -5.82
C ASP A 251 4.96 -8.59 -5.63
N PHE A 252 4.45 -8.14 -4.47
CA PHE A 252 3.02 -8.09 -4.23
C PHE A 252 2.35 -7.00 -5.08
N GLN A 253 2.96 -5.83 -5.27
CA GLN A 253 2.39 -4.78 -6.12
C GLN A 253 2.24 -5.23 -7.58
N ASP A 254 3.20 -6.00 -8.10
CA ASP A 254 3.18 -6.55 -9.44
C ASP A 254 2.03 -7.56 -9.62
N VAL A 255 1.79 -8.41 -8.63
CA VAL A 255 0.72 -9.45 -8.69
C VAL A 255 -0.66 -8.87 -8.39
N PHE A 256 -0.72 -7.87 -7.51
CA PHE A 256 -1.93 -7.23 -7.04
C PHE A 256 -2.01 -5.78 -7.54
N GLY A 257 -1.93 -5.58 -8.85
CA GLY A 257 -1.99 -4.23 -9.45
C GLY A 257 -3.31 -3.49 -9.23
N GLU A 258 -4.38 -4.19 -8.84
CA GLU A 258 -5.62 -3.56 -8.40
C GLU A 258 -5.55 -3.00 -6.97
N LEU A 259 -4.51 -3.34 -6.20
CA LEU A 259 -4.28 -2.86 -4.84
C LEU A 259 -3.13 -1.84 -4.83
N ASN A 260 -3.17 -0.94 -3.86
CA ASN A 260 -1.99 -0.19 -3.44
C ASN A 260 -1.31 -0.97 -2.31
N VAL A 261 -0.08 -1.41 -2.56
CA VAL A 261 0.70 -2.21 -1.62
C VAL A 261 1.74 -1.34 -0.92
N GLN A 262 1.74 -1.35 0.41
CA GLN A 262 2.72 -0.62 1.21
C GLN A 262 3.36 -1.52 2.28
N GLY A 263 4.66 -1.35 2.50
CA GLY A 263 5.39 -2.07 3.54
C GLY A 263 5.51 -1.28 4.85
N TYR A 264 5.47 -1.99 5.97
CA TYR A 264 5.68 -1.44 7.30
C TYR A 264 6.61 -2.35 8.11
N ILE A 265 7.62 -1.74 8.73
CA ILE A 265 8.54 -2.45 9.63
C ILE A 265 8.27 -1.99 11.06
N LEU A 266 7.65 -2.86 11.85
CA LEU A 266 7.36 -2.59 13.25
C LEU A 266 8.56 -2.95 14.13
N VAL A 267 9.11 -1.97 14.81
CA VAL A 267 10.16 -2.15 15.81
C VAL A 267 9.52 -2.20 17.19
N GLN A 268 9.65 -3.35 17.85
CA GLN A 268 9.10 -3.61 19.18
C GLN A 268 10.21 -3.67 20.21
N THR A 269 9.88 -3.36 21.46
CA THR A 269 10.71 -3.70 22.62
C THR A 269 10.08 -4.86 23.40
N PRO A 270 10.81 -5.54 24.30
CA PRO A 270 10.25 -6.56 25.17
C PRO A 270 9.05 -6.06 25.98
N ASP A 271 9.04 -4.78 26.31
CA ASP A 271 7.96 -4.13 27.02
C ASP A 271 6.87 -3.61 26.08
N GLU A 272 5.62 -3.56 26.56
CA GLU A 272 4.48 -3.16 25.73
C GLU A 272 4.28 -1.63 25.67
N ASN A 273 5.34 -0.83 25.86
CA ASN A 273 5.26 0.63 25.71
C ASN A 273 5.15 0.98 24.21
N PRO A 274 4.02 1.58 23.75
CA PRO A 274 3.83 1.85 22.33
C PRO A 274 4.74 2.95 21.77
N HIS A 275 5.32 3.79 22.63
CA HIS A 275 6.20 4.89 22.22
C HIS A 275 7.67 4.48 22.19
N GLU A 276 8.00 3.28 22.65
CA GLU A 276 9.35 2.72 22.59
C GLU A 276 9.48 1.70 21.43
N PRO A 277 10.66 1.60 20.81
CA PRO A 277 11.82 2.47 21.04
C PRO A 277 11.64 3.86 20.40
N VAL A 278 12.46 4.82 20.81
CA VAL A 278 12.55 6.10 20.10
C VAL A 278 13.44 5.90 18.88
N ILE A 279 12.95 6.28 17.69
CA ILE A 279 13.65 6.10 16.43
C ILE A 279 13.80 7.47 15.76
N ASP A 280 15.03 7.97 15.71
CA ASP A 280 15.39 9.21 15.05
C ASP A 280 15.80 8.94 13.60
N VAL A 281 14.99 9.42 12.66
CA VAL A 281 15.30 9.31 11.22
C VAL A 281 16.31 10.40 10.86
N ARG A 282 17.49 10.00 10.39
CA ARG A 282 18.52 10.94 9.92
C ARG A 282 18.00 11.70 8.70
N ARG A 283 18.31 13.00 8.60
CA ARG A 283 17.91 13.81 7.44
C ARG A 283 18.50 13.21 6.16
N GLY A 284 17.65 13.00 5.15
CA GLY A 284 18.05 12.40 3.86
C GLY A 284 17.99 10.87 3.81
N ALA A 285 17.67 10.19 4.92
CA ALA A 285 17.47 8.74 4.99
C ALA A 285 16.12 8.31 4.38
N GLY A 286 15.92 8.55 3.08
CA GLY A 286 14.68 8.22 2.37
C GLY A 286 14.59 6.75 1.99
N ALA A 287 14.29 5.87 2.94
CA ALA A 287 14.01 4.46 2.65
C ALA A 287 12.60 4.28 2.04
N LEU A 288 12.41 3.24 1.23
CA LEU A 288 11.07 2.86 0.74
C LEU A 288 10.15 2.40 1.88
N VAL A 289 10.72 1.78 2.93
CA VAL A 289 10.01 1.35 4.13
C VAL A 289 10.81 1.80 5.34
N GLU A 290 10.25 2.73 6.11
CA GLU A 290 10.86 3.22 7.35
C GLU A 290 10.46 2.34 8.54
N PRO A 291 11.39 2.04 9.47
CA PRO A 291 11.06 1.38 10.73
C PRO A 291 10.28 2.31 11.66
N LEU A 292 9.25 1.77 12.31
CA LEU A 292 8.31 2.51 13.16
C LEU A 292 8.17 1.83 14.52
N ASN A 293 8.07 2.62 15.59
CA ASN A 293 7.57 2.10 16.86
C ASN A 293 6.06 1.81 16.79
N ALA A 294 5.52 1.11 17.78
CA ALA A 294 4.12 0.67 17.76
C ALA A 294 3.10 1.81 17.65
N SER A 295 3.34 2.95 18.30
CA SER A 295 2.43 4.11 18.21
C SER A 295 2.43 4.74 16.82
N LYS A 296 3.60 4.94 16.21
CA LYS A 296 3.71 5.48 14.84
C LYS A 296 3.13 4.46 13.86
N PHE A 297 3.49 3.18 14.00
CA PHE A 297 2.97 2.08 13.19
C PHE A 297 1.43 2.05 13.17
N VAL A 298 0.77 2.02 14.33
CA VAL A 298 -0.70 1.99 14.41
C VAL A 298 -1.31 3.20 13.71
N ARG A 299 -0.74 4.40 13.90
CA ARG A 299 -1.24 5.63 13.28
C ARG A 299 -1.10 5.59 11.75
N GLU A 300 0.10 5.30 11.25
CA GLU A 300 0.37 5.27 9.80
C GLU A 300 -0.42 4.15 9.11
N LEU A 301 -0.49 2.96 9.73
CA LEU A 301 -1.27 1.84 9.21
C LEU A 301 -2.77 2.15 9.20
N THR A 302 -3.31 2.75 10.26
CA THR A 302 -4.73 3.15 10.29
C THR A 302 -5.02 4.19 9.22
N PHE A 303 -4.15 5.20 9.09
CA PHE A 303 -4.29 6.24 8.06
C PHE A 303 -4.30 5.61 6.66
N PHE A 304 -3.35 4.72 6.38
CA PHE A 304 -3.29 4.00 5.12
C PHE A 304 -4.52 3.13 4.91
N LEU A 305 -4.91 2.24 5.81
CA LEU A 305 -6.07 1.37 5.57
C LEU A 305 -7.41 2.12 5.50
N SER A 306 -7.50 3.29 6.14
CA SER A 306 -8.71 4.11 6.18
C SER A 306 -8.78 5.18 5.09
N SER A 307 -7.76 5.34 4.25
CA SER A 307 -7.82 6.30 3.13
C SER A 307 -8.06 5.60 1.80
N GLY A 308 -8.24 6.40 0.74
CA GLY A 308 -8.51 5.89 -0.60
C GLY A 308 -9.97 5.51 -0.84
N PRO A 309 -10.26 4.87 -1.99
CA PRO A 309 -11.61 4.53 -2.37
C PRO A 309 -12.15 3.37 -1.52
N GLN A 310 -13.30 3.59 -0.89
CA GLN A 310 -14.11 2.55 -0.23
C GLN A 310 -13.33 1.69 0.78
N PRO A 311 -12.74 2.29 1.84
CA PRO A 311 -12.01 1.54 2.87
C PRO A 311 -12.85 0.48 3.60
N ASN A 312 -14.19 0.58 3.61
CA ASN A 312 -15.09 -0.46 4.15
C ASN A 312 -15.32 -1.65 3.22
N VAL A 313 -14.64 -1.75 2.08
CA VAL A 313 -14.80 -2.89 1.17
C VAL A 313 -13.88 -4.06 1.56
N VAL A 314 -14.40 -5.28 1.43
CA VAL A 314 -13.61 -6.52 1.40
C VAL A 314 -13.58 -7.00 -0.04
N LEU A 315 -12.43 -6.88 -0.69
CA LEU A 315 -12.24 -7.35 -2.07
C LEU A 315 -12.01 -8.86 -2.08
N VAL A 316 -13.09 -9.62 -2.30
CA VAL A 316 -13.11 -11.09 -2.20
C VAL A 316 -12.13 -11.76 -3.17
N PRO A 317 -11.97 -11.32 -4.44
CA PRO A 317 -10.99 -11.91 -5.34
C PRO A 317 -9.55 -11.76 -4.84
N ALA A 318 -9.17 -10.57 -4.36
CA ALA A 318 -7.85 -10.34 -3.80
C ALA A 318 -7.61 -11.15 -2.52
N LEU A 319 -8.60 -11.20 -1.62
CA LEU A 319 -8.53 -12.02 -0.41
C LEU A 319 -8.38 -13.51 -0.75
N ALA A 320 -9.13 -14.03 -1.73
CA ALA A 320 -9.04 -15.42 -2.16
C ALA A 320 -7.65 -15.77 -2.71
N ARG A 321 -7.07 -14.90 -3.55
CA ARG A 321 -5.69 -15.06 -4.06
C ARG A 321 -4.66 -15.07 -2.93
N LEU A 322 -4.77 -14.13 -1.98
CA LEU A 322 -3.89 -14.06 -0.81
C LEU A 322 -3.97 -15.31 0.09
N LEU A 323 -5.17 -15.89 0.26
CA LEU A 323 -5.36 -17.07 1.10
C LEU A 323 -4.92 -18.38 0.43
N THR A 324 -5.06 -18.47 -0.88
CA THR A 324 -4.70 -19.68 -1.65
C THR A 324 -3.24 -19.70 -2.06
N GLY A 325 -2.54 -18.55 -2.00
CA GLY A 325 -1.19 -18.41 -2.54
C GLY A 325 -1.14 -18.51 -4.06
N LEU A 326 -2.30 -18.41 -4.72
CA LEU A 326 -2.42 -18.34 -6.17
C LEU A 326 -2.19 -16.88 -6.57
N HIS A 327 -1.00 -16.62 -7.11
CA HIS A 327 -0.48 -15.33 -7.51
C HIS A 327 -0.06 -15.40 -8.97
#